data_AF-A0A7J9FAI6-F1
#
_entry.id   AF-A0A7J9FAI6-F1
#
_cell.length_a   1.000
_cell.length_b   1.000
_cell.length_c   1.000
_cell.angle_alpha   90.00
_cell.angle_beta   90.00
_cell.angle_gamma   90.00
#
_symmetry.space_group_name_H-M   'P 1'
#
loop_
_entity.id
_entity.type
_entity.pdbx_description
1 polymer ?
#
loop_
_entity_poly.entity_id
_entity_poly.type
_entity_poly.pdbx_seq_one_letter_code
_entity_poly.pdbx_strand_id
1 'polypeptide(L)'
;MMPRWKGKGSQAKANADPMSKIVSQLQSSLIQSETQGLLSSCSVLVEVDAELADLLNRSCFGRPRITAQEDKQWFQLDMEEAFYLCFSLKCLKVIGEDGYIKSNEELWDYLKSKKPVFPVSYKVYSHLRHKNWVVRSGLQYGVDFVAYCHHPALVHSEYAVLVLSEGDNDLNGRLRVWSDVHCTVRLCGSVAKTLLTVIVNSNNQGANSPSCLEHYTVEEQTITRWNPERSREDQTGPKNGTKKV
;
A
#
# COMPACT_ATOMS: atom_id res chain seq x y z
N MET A 1 -11.32 8.69 11.23
CA MET A 1 -10.54 8.45 12.47
C MET A 1 -9.34 9.39 12.42
N MET A 2 -8.81 9.87 13.55
CA MET A 2 -7.66 10.79 13.51
C MET A 2 -6.34 10.02 13.46
N PRO A 3 -5.32 10.49 12.72
CA PRO A 3 -4.02 9.85 12.64
C PRO A 3 -3.38 9.66 14.02
N ARG A 4 -2.74 8.49 14.21
CA ARG A 4 -2.06 8.14 15.46
C ARG A 4 -0.56 8.44 15.36
N TRP A 5 -0.18 9.62 15.82
CA TRP A 5 1.20 10.11 15.78
C TRP A 5 2.11 9.42 16.81
N LYS A 6 3.37 9.14 16.43
CA LYS A 6 4.36 8.48 17.28
C LYS A 6 5.06 9.40 18.29
N GLY A 7 5.00 10.72 18.10
CA GLY A 7 5.67 11.66 18.99
C GLY A 7 5.23 13.11 18.81
N LYS A 8 5.65 13.96 19.75
CA LYS A 8 5.44 15.42 19.67
C LYS A 8 6.14 15.96 18.41
N GLY A 9 5.41 16.76 17.62
CA GLY A 9 5.92 17.36 16.39
C GLY A 9 5.88 16.46 15.15
N SER A 10 5.50 15.17 15.26
CA SER A 10 5.35 14.28 14.09
C SER A 10 4.34 14.82 13.08
N GLN A 11 3.23 15.38 13.55
CA GLN A 11 2.21 16.00 12.71
C GLN A 11 2.74 17.22 11.95
N ALA A 12 3.49 18.09 12.62
CA ALA A 12 4.08 19.27 11.99
C ALA A 12 5.10 18.87 10.90
N LYS A 13 5.94 17.86 11.18
CA LYS A 13 6.88 17.30 10.20
C LYS A 13 6.16 16.70 8.99
N ALA A 14 5.11 15.93 9.22
CA ALA A 14 4.31 15.31 8.17
C ALA A 14 3.60 16.34 7.28
N ASN A 15 3.13 17.44 7.86
CA ASN A 15 2.49 18.53 7.13
C ASN A 15 3.49 19.40 6.35
N ALA A 16 4.71 19.56 6.87
CA ALA A 16 5.77 20.31 6.20
C ALA A 16 6.29 19.60 4.92
N ASP A 17 6.23 18.27 4.91
CA ASP A 17 6.69 17.46 3.78
C ASP A 17 5.63 16.41 3.38
N PRO A 18 4.58 16.82 2.63
CA PRO A 18 3.49 15.93 2.28
C PRO A 18 3.93 14.84 1.29
N MET A 19 3.40 13.63 1.45
CA MET A 19 3.79 12.45 0.66
C MET A 19 3.67 12.67 -0.85
N SER A 20 2.65 13.38 -1.31
CA SER A 20 2.46 13.71 -2.73
C SER A 20 3.64 14.50 -3.32
N LYS A 21 4.20 15.45 -2.54
CA LYS A 21 5.36 16.24 -2.96
C LYS A 21 6.61 15.37 -3.01
N ILE A 22 6.82 14.51 -2.02
CA ILE A 22 7.98 13.60 -1.97
C ILE A 22 7.94 12.63 -3.16
N VAL A 23 6.78 12.03 -3.44
CA VAL A 23 6.61 11.10 -4.58
C VAL A 23 6.82 11.81 -5.91
N SER A 24 6.35 13.06 -6.06
CA SER A 24 6.61 13.86 -7.27
C SER A 24 8.11 14.17 -7.43
N GLN A 25 8.82 14.49 -6.35
CA GLN A 25 10.26 14.71 -6.38
C GLN A 25 11.00 13.43 -6.77
N LEU A 26 10.66 12.29 -6.16
CA LEU A 26 11.21 10.98 -6.53
C LEU A 26 11.01 10.69 -8.02
N GLN A 27 9.79 10.92 -8.53
CA GLN A 27 9.47 10.67 -9.94
C GLN A 27 10.37 11.51 -10.87
N SER A 28 10.53 12.81 -10.59
CA SER A 28 11.40 13.67 -11.39
C SER A 28 12.87 13.23 -11.32
N SER A 29 13.38 12.90 -10.14
CA SER A 29 14.76 12.44 -9.96
C SER A 29 15.03 11.14 -10.72
N LEU A 30 14.14 10.14 -10.60
CA LEU A 30 14.28 8.85 -11.29
C LEU A 30 14.28 8.99 -12.83
N ILE A 31 13.47 9.91 -13.36
CA ILE A 31 13.44 10.21 -14.80
C ILE A 31 14.76 10.85 -15.23
N GLN A 32 15.28 11.81 -14.45
CA GLN A 32 16.53 12.52 -14.77
C GLN A 32 17.76 11.60 -14.71
N SER A 33 17.80 10.66 -13.77
CA SER A 33 18.90 9.69 -13.62
C SER A 33 18.79 8.48 -14.54
N GLU A 34 17.73 8.38 -15.36
CA GLU A 34 17.41 7.21 -16.18
C GLU A 34 17.52 5.88 -15.41
N THR A 35 17.03 5.86 -14.17
CA THR A 35 17.26 4.75 -13.25
C THR A 35 16.71 3.42 -13.78
N GLN A 36 17.52 2.39 -13.62
CA GLN A 36 17.23 1.02 -14.05
C GLN A 36 17.12 0.09 -12.85
N GLY A 37 16.13 -0.78 -12.88
CA GLY A 37 15.93 -1.82 -11.89
C GLY A 37 16.21 -3.20 -12.49
N LEU A 38 17.06 -3.99 -11.85
CA LEU A 38 17.35 -5.37 -12.22
C LEU A 38 16.27 -6.29 -11.65
N LEU A 39 15.57 -7.00 -12.52
CA LEU A 39 14.58 -7.99 -12.11
C LEU A 39 15.28 -9.20 -11.46
N SER A 40 14.85 -9.53 -10.25
CA SER A 40 15.40 -10.65 -9.48
C SER A 40 14.25 -11.46 -8.88
N SER A 41 13.84 -12.51 -9.59
CA SER A 41 12.78 -13.46 -9.22
C SER A 41 11.45 -12.80 -8.80
N CYS A 42 11.31 -12.40 -7.54
CA CYS A 42 10.10 -11.82 -6.97
C CYS A 42 10.26 -10.35 -6.52
N SER A 43 11.37 -9.70 -6.89
CA SER A 43 11.64 -8.31 -6.54
C SER A 43 12.46 -7.63 -7.63
N VAL A 44 12.54 -6.30 -7.57
CA VAL A 44 13.41 -5.50 -8.44
C VAL A 44 14.47 -4.80 -7.60
N LEU A 45 15.73 -4.97 -7.97
CA LEU A 45 16.87 -4.35 -7.32
C LEU A 45 17.27 -3.10 -8.07
N VAL A 46 17.33 -1.98 -7.38
CA VAL A 46 17.71 -0.68 -7.95
C VAL A 46 18.97 -0.21 -7.27
N GLU A 47 19.99 0.11 -8.06
CA GLU A 47 21.20 0.77 -7.60
C GLU A 47 20.97 2.28 -7.62
N VAL A 48 21.23 2.94 -6.49
CA VAL A 48 20.98 4.38 -6.32
C VAL A 48 22.13 5.06 -5.59
N ASP A 49 22.27 6.37 -5.87
CA ASP A 49 23.11 7.27 -5.09
C ASP A 49 22.44 7.68 -3.77
N ALA A 50 23.15 8.47 -2.96
CA ALA A 50 22.68 8.91 -1.65
C ALA A 50 21.44 9.82 -1.70
N GLU A 51 21.30 10.66 -2.74
CA GLU A 51 20.18 11.59 -2.86
C GLU A 51 18.89 10.83 -3.20
N LEU A 52 18.97 9.93 -4.18
CA LEU A 52 17.85 9.09 -4.58
C LEU A 52 17.50 8.06 -3.49
N ALA A 53 18.48 7.58 -2.73
CA ALA A 53 18.23 6.76 -1.55
C ALA A 53 17.43 7.51 -0.47
N ASP A 54 17.74 8.78 -0.20
CA ASP A 54 16.95 9.60 0.73
C ASP A 54 15.49 9.73 0.23
N LEU A 55 15.31 10.01 -1.06
CA LEU A 55 13.98 10.11 -1.67
C LEU A 55 13.20 8.79 -1.59
N LEU A 56 13.83 7.64 -1.88
CA LEU A 56 13.19 6.33 -1.75
C LEU A 56 12.77 6.02 -0.31
N ASN A 57 13.62 6.35 0.66
CA ASN A 57 13.29 6.21 2.07
C ASN A 57 12.08 7.10 2.45
N ARG A 58 12.13 8.39 2.11
CA ARG A 58 11.08 9.37 2.45
C ARG A 58 9.74 9.08 1.78
N SER A 59 9.76 8.55 0.55
CA SER A 59 8.58 8.14 -0.22
C SER A 59 8.08 6.73 0.12
N CYS A 60 8.85 6.01 0.94
CA CYS A 60 8.59 4.65 1.40
C CYS A 60 8.42 3.64 0.25
N PHE A 61 9.24 3.74 -0.79
CA PHE A 61 9.37 2.69 -1.81
C PHE A 61 10.55 1.80 -1.50
N GLY A 62 10.32 0.49 -1.50
CA GLY A 62 11.37 -0.51 -1.33
C GLY A 62 11.98 -0.55 0.07
N ARG A 63 13.08 -1.28 0.15
CA ARG A 63 13.88 -1.43 1.36
C ARG A 63 15.36 -1.37 0.99
N PRO A 64 16.19 -0.63 1.74
CA PRO A 64 17.63 -0.65 1.53
C PRO A 64 18.16 -2.07 1.82
N ARG A 65 19.09 -2.54 0.98
CA ARG A 65 19.90 -3.74 1.22
C ARG A 65 21.28 -3.30 1.68
N ILE A 66 21.76 -3.92 2.75
CA ILE A 66 23.09 -3.65 3.28
C ILE A 66 24.11 -4.24 2.30
N THR A 67 24.97 -3.39 1.75
CA THR A 67 26.12 -3.76 0.92
C THR A 67 27.42 -3.36 1.60
N ALA A 68 28.51 -4.06 1.29
CA ALA A 68 29.83 -3.78 1.85
C ALA A 68 30.55 -2.59 1.19
N GLN A 69 29.99 -2.05 0.10
CA GLN A 69 30.54 -0.91 -0.64
C GLN A 69 29.92 0.39 -0.13
N GLU A 70 30.74 1.38 0.20
CA GLU A 70 30.32 2.61 0.89
C GLU A 70 29.55 3.60 -0.01
N ASP A 71 29.82 3.61 -1.32
CA ASP A 71 29.32 4.69 -2.21
C ASP A 71 28.02 4.37 -2.96
N LYS A 72 27.59 3.11 -2.98
CA LYS A 72 26.44 2.65 -3.79
C LYS A 72 25.46 1.84 -2.95
N GLN A 73 24.21 2.32 -2.90
CA GLN A 73 23.15 1.71 -2.11
C GLN A 73 22.18 0.95 -3.02
N TRP A 74 21.82 -0.26 -2.60
CA TRP A 74 20.85 -1.08 -3.30
C TRP A 74 19.50 -1.01 -2.60
N PHE A 75 18.44 -0.77 -3.37
CA PHE A 75 17.06 -0.84 -2.89
C PHE A 75 16.35 -2.02 -3.52
N GLN A 76 15.67 -2.80 -2.68
CA GLN A 76 14.80 -3.88 -3.10
C GLN A 76 13.36 -3.37 -3.12
N LEU A 77 12.75 -3.35 -4.29
CA LEU A 77 11.35 -3.04 -4.53
C LEU A 77 10.53 -4.34 -4.58
N ASP A 78 9.38 -4.34 -3.91
CA ASP A 78 8.39 -5.40 -4.07
C ASP A 78 7.75 -5.32 -5.47
N MET A 79 7.12 -6.41 -5.95
CA MET A 79 6.55 -6.48 -7.31
C MET A 79 5.57 -5.32 -7.61
N GLU A 80 4.67 -5.02 -6.68
CA GLU A 80 3.70 -3.93 -6.83
C GLU A 80 4.37 -2.56 -6.83
N GLU A 81 5.40 -2.37 -6.01
CA GLU A 81 6.19 -1.14 -5.96
C GLU A 81 6.90 -0.90 -7.29
N ALA A 82 7.62 -1.91 -7.79
CA ALA A 82 8.35 -1.83 -9.04
C ALA A 82 7.43 -1.57 -10.23
N PHE A 83 6.32 -2.30 -10.33
CA PHE A 83 5.35 -2.09 -11.40
C PHE A 83 4.65 -0.73 -11.26
N TYR A 84 4.45 -0.20 -10.05
CA TYR A 84 3.90 1.15 -9.88
C TYR A 84 4.86 2.25 -10.36
N LEU A 85 6.15 2.15 -10.02
CA LEU A 85 7.17 3.10 -10.50
C LEU A 85 7.35 3.02 -12.02
N CYS A 86 7.26 1.83 -12.60
CA CYS A 86 7.40 1.59 -14.03
C CYS A 86 6.15 1.97 -14.84
N PHE A 87 4.97 1.46 -14.48
CA PHE A 87 3.74 1.61 -15.25
C PHE A 87 2.95 2.88 -14.89
N SER A 88 2.69 3.12 -13.60
CA SER A 88 1.87 4.26 -13.15
C SER A 88 2.65 5.57 -13.17
N LEU A 89 3.85 5.60 -12.59
CA LEU A 89 4.68 6.81 -12.53
C LEU A 89 5.61 6.98 -13.73
N LYS A 90 5.83 5.94 -14.54
CA LYS A 90 6.67 5.99 -15.76
C LYS A 90 8.07 6.55 -15.51
N CYS A 91 8.66 6.16 -14.37
CA CYS A 91 9.95 6.70 -13.90
C CYS A 91 11.03 5.63 -13.70
N LEU A 92 10.71 4.34 -13.79
CA LEU A 92 11.67 3.25 -13.64
C LEU A 92 11.64 2.34 -14.87
N LYS A 93 12.82 2.04 -15.43
CA LYS A 93 12.99 1.01 -16.48
C LYS A 93 13.40 -0.31 -15.81
N VAL A 94 12.71 -1.42 -16.10
CA VAL A 94 13.05 -2.73 -15.51
C VAL A 94 13.79 -3.58 -16.53
N ILE A 95 14.95 -4.09 -16.16
CA ILE A 95 15.80 -4.97 -16.97
C ILE A 95 15.59 -6.40 -16.52
N GLY A 96 15.32 -7.29 -17.46
CA GLY A 96 15.17 -8.72 -17.21
C GLY A 96 16.50 -9.42 -16.94
N GLU A 97 16.42 -10.70 -16.55
CA GLU A 97 17.60 -11.56 -16.36
C GLU A 97 18.38 -11.78 -17.68
N ASP A 98 17.72 -11.56 -18.81
CA ASP A 98 18.30 -11.58 -20.16
C ASP A 98 19.06 -10.31 -20.54
N GLY A 99 19.07 -9.29 -19.67
CA GLY A 99 19.75 -8.02 -19.90
C GLY A 99 18.99 -7.02 -20.76
N TYR A 100 17.76 -7.34 -21.19
CA TYR A 100 16.92 -6.45 -21.98
C TYR A 100 15.89 -5.71 -21.11
N ILE A 101 15.55 -4.47 -21.50
CA ILE A 101 14.48 -3.71 -20.86
C ILE A 101 13.15 -4.38 -21.20
N LYS A 102 12.37 -4.71 -20.16
CA LYS A 102 11.05 -5.34 -20.31
C LYS A 102 9.99 -4.30 -20.65
N SER A 103 9.12 -4.60 -21.61
CA SER A 103 7.91 -3.81 -21.83
C SER A 103 6.94 -3.95 -20.65
N ASN A 104 5.93 -3.08 -20.60
CA ASN A 104 4.90 -3.16 -19.57
C ASN A 104 4.14 -4.49 -19.63
N GLU A 105 3.91 -5.01 -20.84
CA GLU A 105 3.23 -6.27 -21.11
C GLU A 105 4.09 -7.46 -20.67
N GLU A 106 5.37 -7.47 -21.05
CA GLU A 106 6.31 -8.53 -20.66
C GLU A 106 6.50 -8.58 -19.14
N LEU A 107 6.65 -7.42 -18.50
CA LEU A 107 6.78 -7.32 -17.05
C LEU A 107 5.49 -7.78 -16.37
N TRP A 108 4.33 -7.39 -16.89
CA TRP A 108 3.02 -7.83 -16.37
C TRP A 108 2.85 -9.34 -16.44
N ASP A 109 3.16 -9.96 -17.58
CA ASP A 109 3.09 -11.41 -17.75
C ASP A 109 4.06 -12.14 -16.83
N TYR A 110 5.28 -11.63 -16.68
CA TYR A 110 6.24 -12.14 -15.72
C TYR A 110 5.70 -12.10 -14.29
N LEU A 111 5.20 -10.95 -13.83
CA LEU A 111 4.73 -10.78 -12.46
C LEU A 111 3.49 -11.64 -12.16
N LYS A 112 2.56 -11.77 -13.12
CA LYS A 112 1.44 -12.72 -13.02
C LYS A 112 1.91 -14.17 -12.89
N SER A 113 2.94 -14.57 -13.65
CA SER A 113 3.47 -15.93 -13.59
C SER A 113 4.06 -16.26 -12.21
N LYS A 114 4.65 -15.26 -11.54
CA LYS A 114 5.22 -15.41 -10.18
C LYS A 114 4.17 -15.31 -9.08
N LYS A 115 3.17 -14.46 -9.27
CA LYS A 115 2.09 -14.20 -8.31
C LYS A 115 0.77 -14.14 -9.07
N PRO A 116 -0.01 -15.23 -9.16
CA PRO A 116 -1.27 -15.26 -9.91
C PRO A 116 -2.28 -14.19 -9.47
N VAL A 117 -2.27 -13.84 -8.17
CA VAL A 117 -3.11 -12.79 -7.56
C VAL A 117 -2.60 -11.36 -7.83
N PHE A 118 -1.49 -11.21 -8.57
CA PHE A 118 -0.83 -9.93 -8.81
C PHE A 118 -1.75 -8.87 -9.42
N PRO A 119 -2.60 -9.15 -10.44
CA PRO A 119 -3.45 -8.12 -11.03
C PRO A 119 -4.38 -7.44 -10.01
N VAL A 120 -5.00 -8.26 -9.15
CA VAL A 120 -5.89 -7.81 -8.07
C VAL A 120 -5.08 -7.07 -7.00
N SER A 121 -3.95 -7.66 -6.57
CA SER A 121 -3.05 -7.07 -5.56
C SER A 121 -2.50 -5.71 -6.00
N TYR A 122 -2.10 -5.59 -7.27
CA TYR A 122 -1.60 -4.35 -7.86
C TYR A 122 -2.70 -3.31 -8.04
N LYS A 123 -3.91 -3.71 -8.44
CA LYS A 123 -5.05 -2.77 -8.51
C LYS A 123 -5.30 -2.12 -7.16
N VAL A 124 -5.28 -2.89 -6.07
CA VAL A 124 -5.42 -2.35 -4.71
C VAL A 124 -4.23 -1.47 -4.33
N TYR A 125 -3.00 -1.94 -4.57
CA TYR A 125 -1.79 -1.18 -4.26
C TYR A 125 -1.79 0.18 -4.94
N SER A 126 -2.03 0.21 -6.26
CA SER A 126 -2.11 1.42 -7.06
C SER A 126 -3.25 2.32 -6.61
N HIS A 127 -4.45 1.78 -6.36
CA HIS A 127 -5.60 2.54 -5.85
C HIS A 127 -5.29 3.26 -4.53
N LEU A 128 -4.65 2.57 -3.58
CA LEU A 128 -4.22 3.17 -2.31
C LEU A 128 -3.13 4.24 -2.50
N ARG A 129 -2.15 3.99 -3.37
CA ARG A 129 -1.10 4.98 -3.70
C ARG A 129 -1.67 6.24 -4.37
N HIS A 130 -2.66 6.11 -5.27
CA HIS A 130 -3.34 7.26 -5.87
C HIS A 130 -4.11 8.09 -4.85
N LYS A 131 -4.58 7.47 -3.77
CA LYS A 131 -5.16 8.15 -2.59
C LYS A 131 -4.10 8.69 -1.61
N ASN A 132 -2.82 8.71 -2.01
CA ASN A 132 -1.68 9.15 -1.21
C ASN A 132 -1.40 8.34 0.07
N TRP A 133 -1.89 7.09 0.16
CA TRP A 133 -1.48 6.20 1.24
C TRP A 133 -0.04 5.72 1.01
N VAL A 134 0.75 5.69 2.07
CA VAL A 134 1.96 4.86 2.09
C VAL A 134 1.53 3.41 2.31
N VAL A 135 1.79 2.56 1.32
CA VAL A 135 1.44 1.15 1.33
C VAL A 135 2.70 0.32 1.59
N ARG A 136 2.66 -0.56 2.59
CA ARG A 136 3.76 -1.49 2.90
C ARG A 136 3.22 -2.91 3.04
N SER A 137 4.09 -3.90 2.92
CA SER A 137 3.75 -5.31 3.16
C SER A 137 3.07 -5.49 4.52
N GLY A 138 1.93 -6.18 4.51
CA GLY A 138 1.13 -6.49 5.70
C GLY A 138 1.50 -7.80 6.40
N LEU A 139 2.54 -8.50 5.93
CA LEU A 139 2.89 -9.87 6.35
C LEU A 139 2.99 -10.03 7.87
N GLN A 140 3.58 -9.06 8.56
CA GLN A 140 3.73 -9.06 10.03
C GLN A 140 2.40 -9.03 10.80
N TYR A 141 1.32 -8.63 10.14
CA TYR A 141 -0.01 -8.51 10.73
C TYR A 141 -1.00 -9.54 10.15
N GLY A 142 -0.51 -10.48 9.34
CA GLY A 142 -1.34 -11.48 8.68
C GLY A 142 -2.31 -10.88 7.66
N VAL A 143 -1.99 -9.74 7.05
CA VAL A 143 -2.80 -9.08 6.00
C VAL A 143 -1.93 -8.80 4.77
N ASP A 144 -2.52 -8.39 3.65
CA ASP A 144 -1.78 -8.19 2.40
C ASP A 144 -0.96 -6.90 2.46
N PHE A 145 -1.57 -5.81 2.91
CA PHE A 145 -0.90 -4.52 3.08
C PHE A 145 -1.21 -3.84 4.41
N VAL A 146 -0.39 -2.86 4.77
CA VAL A 146 -0.74 -1.85 5.78
C VAL A 146 -0.65 -0.47 5.15
N ALA A 147 -1.60 0.39 5.50
CA ALA A 147 -1.69 1.74 4.97
C ALA A 147 -1.41 2.78 6.05
N TYR A 148 -0.51 3.72 5.76
CA TYR A 148 -0.18 4.86 6.61
C TYR A 148 -0.54 6.15 5.88
N CYS A 149 -1.12 7.12 6.60
CA CYS A 149 -1.39 8.44 6.02
C CYS A 149 -0.12 9.26 5.77
N HIS A 150 0.98 8.93 6.47
CA HIS A 150 2.30 9.56 6.33
C HIS A 150 3.42 8.54 6.57
N HIS A 151 4.68 8.99 6.52
CA HIS A 151 5.85 8.15 6.73
C HIS A 151 5.75 7.30 8.02
N PRO A 152 6.04 5.97 7.99
CA PRO A 152 5.91 5.07 9.14
C PRO A 152 6.74 5.47 10.38
N ALA A 153 7.76 6.32 10.23
CA ALA A 153 8.50 6.88 11.37
C ALA A 153 7.70 7.92 12.16
N LEU A 154 6.71 8.58 11.54
CA LEU A 154 5.94 9.67 12.13
C LEU A 154 4.59 9.22 12.67
N VAL A 155 3.97 8.22 12.04
CA VAL A 155 2.60 7.78 12.33
C VAL A 155 2.51 6.25 12.38
N HIS A 156 1.57 5.73 13.17
CA HIS A 156 1.18 4.34 13.08
C HIS A 156 0.27 4.13 11.86
N SER A 157 0.28 2.93 11.28
CA SER A 157 -0.65 2.55 10.21
C SER A 157 -2.09 2.69 10.69
N GLU A 158 -2.95 3.21 9.83
CA GLU A 158 -4.39 3.33 10.07
C GLU A 158 -5.07 1.97 9.81
N TYR A 159 -4.75 1.39 8.65
CA TYR A 159 -5.43 0.21 8.14
C TYR A 159 -4.51 -1.01 8.03
N ALA A 160 -5.08 -2.15 8.38
CA ALA A 160 -4.64 -3.47 7.95
C ALA A 160 -5.52 -3.88 6.77
N VAL A 161 -4.91 -4.09 5.60
CA VAL A 161 -5.62 -4.18 4.32
C VAL A 161 -5.65 -5.61 3.82
N LEU A 162 -6.86 -6.11 3.57
CA LEU A 162 -7.08 -7.36 2.86
C LEU A 162 -7.56 -7.10 1.44
N VAL A 163 -6.89 -7.73 0.48
CA VAL A 163 -7.24 -7.71 -0.93
C VAL A 163 -8.21 -8.85 -1.17
N LEU A 164 -9.38 -8.58 -1.72
CA LEU A 164 -10.38 -9.58 -2.08
C LEU A 164 -10.72 -9.43 -3.57
N SER A 165 -10.97 -10.54 -4.25
CA SER A 165 -11.53 -10.52 -5.61
C SER A 165 -13.00 -10.86 -5.55
N GLU A 166 -13.82 -10.14 -6.29
CA GLU A 166 -15.24 -10.47 -6.46
C GLU A 166 -15.40 -11.62 -7.47
N GLY A 167 -16.31 -12.57 -7.20
CA GLY A 167 -16.65 -13.70 -8.07
C GLY A 167 -16.17 -15.07 -7.58
N ASP A 168 -16.61 -16.13 -8.28
CA ASP A 168 -16.37 -17.55 -7.92
C ASP A 168 -14.89 -17.94 -7.93
N ASN A 169 -14.07 -17.20 -8.67
CA ASN A 169 -12.64 -17.42 -8.78
C ASN A 169 -11.87 -16.53 -7.78
N ASP A 170 -12.35 -16.41 -6.54
CA ASP A 170 -11.63 -15.67 -5.49
C ASP A 170 -10.27 -16.34 -5.24
N LEU A 171 -9.27 -15.78 -5.92
CA LEU A 171 -7.88 -16.26 -5.95
C LEU A 171 -7.19 -16.11 -4.59
N ASN A 172 -7.74 -15.29 -3.68
CA ASN A 172 -7.14 -15.03 -2.35
C ASN A 172 -7.74 -15.93 -1.27
N GLY A 173 -9.01 -16.34 -1.40
CA GLY A 173 -9.65 -17.32 -0.52
C GLY A 173 -9.81 -16.88 0.93
N ARG A 174 -9.80 -15.57 1.21
CA ARG A 174 -9.79 -15.02 2.57
C ARG A 174 -11.17 -14.58 3.01
N LEU A 175 -11.44 -14.66 4.32
CA LEU A 175 -12.70 -14.23 4.94
C LEU A 175 -13.95 -14.98 4.46
N ARG A 176 -13.80 -16.23 3.98
CA ARG A 176 -14.94 -17.04 3.50
C ARG A 176 -15.85 -17.54 4.62
N VAL A 177 -15.34 -17.61 5.84
CA VAL A 177 -16.07 -18.05 7.03
C VAL A 177 -15.96 -17.02 8.15
N TRP A 178 -16.98 -16.96 9.01
CA TRP A 178 -17.03 -16.00 10.12
C TRP A 178 -15.84 -16.11 11.07
N SER A 179 -15.28 -17.31 11.27
CA SER A 179 -14.08 -17.50 12.09
C SER A 179 -12.90 -16.70 11.56
N ASP A 180 -12.71 -16.61 10.25
CA ASP A 180 -11.61 -15.86 9.62
C ASP A 180 -11.78 -14.37 9.85
N VAL A 181 -13.02 -13.88 9.73
CA VAL A 181 -13.38 -12.48 10.04
C VAL A 181 -13.06 -12.18 11.50
N HIS A 182 -13.51 -13.01 12.43
CA HIS A 182 -13.26 -12.82 13.86
C HIS A 182 -11.77 -12.86 14.20
N CYS A 183 -11.02 -13.83 13.66
CA CYS A 183 -9.57 -13.94 13.84
C CYS A 183 -8.85 -12.70 13.30
N THR A 184 -9.19 -12.25 12.09
CA THR A 184 -8.55 -11.10 11.46
C THR A 184 -8.86 -9.81 12.23
N VAL A 185 -10.11 -9.59 12.63
CA VAL A 185 -10.50 -8.43 13.45
C VAL A 185 -9.79 -8.45 14.80
N ARG A 186 -9.64 -9.63 15.43
CA ARG A 186 -8.89 -9.78 16.69
C ARG A 186 -7.42 -9.42 16.53
N LEU A 187 -6.77 -9.92 15.48
CA LEU A 187 -5.38 -9.61 15.15
C LEU A 187 -5.19 -8.11 14.91
N CYS A 188 -6.01 -7.50 14.04
CA CYS A 188 -5.96 -6.07 13.75
C CYS A 188 -6.18 -5.22 15.01
N GLY A 189 -7.17 -5.57 15.82
CA GLY A 189 -7.48 -4.89 17.07
C GLY A 189 -6.34 -4.93 18.10
N SER A 190 -5.57 -6.03 18.16
CA SER A 190 -4.43 -6.16 19.08
C SER A 190 -3.29 -5.16 18.82
N VAL A 191 -3.15 -4.74 17.56
CA VAL A 191 -2.17 -3.73 17.13
C VAL A 191 -2.84 -2.39 16.80
N ALA A 192 -4.08 -2.22 17.25
CA ALA A 192 -4.93 -1.05 17.07
C ALA A 192 -5.01 -0.58 15.60
N LYS A 193 -5.13 -1.51 14.66
CA LYS A 193 -5.38 -1.23 13.24
C LYS A 193 -6.84 -1.52 12.92
N THR A 194 -7.40 -0.71 12.03
CA THR A 194 -8.74 -0.95 11.49
C THR A 194 -8.63 -1.90 10.30
N LEU A 195 -9.44 -2.96 10.25
CA LEU A 195 -9.46 -3.87 9.11
C LEU A 195 -10.16 -3.19 7.94
N LEU A 196 -9.45 -3.06 6.82
CA LEU A 196 -9.95 -2.54 5.55
C LEU A 196 -9.95 -3.69 4.54
N THR A 197 -11.12 -4.11 4.10
CA THR A 197 -11.27 -5.02 2.96
C THR A 197 -11.40 -4.19 1.70
N VAL A 198 -10.56 -4.48 0.71
CA VAL A 198 -10.60 -3.83 -0.60
C VAL A 198 -10.97 -4.90 -1.62
N ILE A 199 -12.20 -4.82 -2.10
CA ILE A 199 -12.79 -5.79 -3.03
C ILE A 199 -12.58 -5.25 -4.43
N VAL A 200 -11.98 -6.06 -5.30
CA VAL A 200 -11.75 -5.73 -6.71
C VAL A 200 -12.67 -6.58 -7.55
N ASN A 201 -13.46 -5.94 -8.40
CA ASN A 201 -14.26 -6.61 -9.42
C ASN A 201 -13.54 -6.50 -10.77
N SER A 202 -13.20 -7.65 -11.34
CA SER A 202 -12.55 -7.75 -12.65
C SER A 202 -13.51 -7.58 -13.84
N ASN A 203 -14.82 -7.49 -13.60
CA ASN A 203 -15.88 -7.32 -14.58
C ASN A 203 -15.82 -8.37 -15.72
N ASN A 204 -15.45 -9.61 -15.37
CA ASN A 204 -15.20 -10.73 -16.29
C ASN A 204 -14.11 -10.47 -17.35
N GLN A 205 -13.26 -9.45 -17.15
CA GLN A 205 -12.13 -9.17 -18.02
C GLN A 205 -10.95 -10.06 -17.64
N GLY A 206 -10.31 -10.65 -18.64
CA GLY A 206 -9.06 -11.37 -18.46
C GLY A 206 -7.94 -10.44 -18.00
N ALA A 207 -6.96 -10.99 -17.29
CA ALA A 207 -5.79 -10.24 -16.83
C ALA A 207 -4.66 -10.20 -17.89
N ASN A 208 -4.99 -10.16 -19.18
CA ASN A 208 -4.02 -10.41 -20.25
C ASN A 208 -3.02 -9.25 -20.46
N SER A 209 -3.44 -8.01 -20.20
CA SER A 209 -2.63 -6.81 -20.38
C SER A 209 -2.85 -5.85 -19.21
N PRO A 210 -1.88 -4.99 -18.85
CA PRO A 210 -2.06 -3.94 -17.85
C PRO A 210 -3.29 -3.04 -18.08
N SER A 211 -3.73 -2.86 -19.34
CA SER A 211 -4.91 -2.05 -19.67
C SER A 211 -6.21 -2.57 -19.04
N CYS A 212 -6.30 -3.86 -18.70
CA CYS A 212 -7.47 -4.42 -18.01
C CYS A 212 -7.76 -3.74 -16.67
N LEU A 213 -6.75 -3.13 -16.04
CA LEU A 213 -6.87 -2.42 -14.78
C LEU A 213 -7.81 -1.21 -14.85
N GLU A 214 -7.99 -0.61 -16.03
CA GLU A 214 -8.93 0.51 -16.23
C GLU A 214 -10.39 0.06 -16.06
N HIS A 215 -10.67 -1.19 -16.37
CA HIS A 215 -12.00 -1.78 -16.23
C HIS A 215 -12.26 -2.36 -14.84
N TYR A 216 -11.24 -2.47 -13.98
CA TYR A 216 -11.42 -2.99 -12.63
C TYR A 216 -12.05 -1.92 -11.73
N THR A 217 -13.13 -2.28 -11.05
CA THR A 217 -13.74 -1.44 -10.01
C THR A 217 -13.24 -1.88 -8.63
N VAL A 218 -13.22 -0.93 -7.70
CA VAL A 218 -12.69 -1.13 -6.35
C VAL A 218 -13.70 -0.64 -5.32
N GLU A 219 -14.11 -1.52 -4.42
CA GLU A 219 -14.95 -1.21 -3.27
C GLU A 219 -14.13 -1.30 -1.97
N GLU A 220 -14.25 -0.30 -1.11
CA GLU A 220 -13.58 -0.25 0.19
C GLU A 220 -14.60 -0.44 1.31
N GLN A 221 -14.38 -1.46 2.14
CA GLN A 221 -15.22 -1.74 3.30
C GLN A 221 -14.36 -1.79 4.56
N THR A 222 -14.84 -1.13 5.62
CA THR A 222 -14.16 -1.15 6.91
C THR A 222 -14.90 -2.08 7.87
N ILE A 223 -14.18 -3.04 8.44
CA ILE A 223 -14.71 -3.97 9.44
C ILE A 223 -14.18 -3.54 10.81
N THR A 224 -15.11 -3.16 11.70
CA THR A 224 -14.79 -2.81 13.09
C THR A 224 -15.58 -3.67 14.05
N ARG A 225 -15.06 -3.82 15.27
CA ARG A 225 -15.81 -4.44 16.36
C ARG A 225 -17.07 -3.62 16.62
N TRP A 226 -18.21 -4.28 16.72
CA TRP A 226 -19.43 -3.65 17.21
C TRP A 226 -19.21 -3.07 18.61
N ASN A 227 -19.53 -1.79 18.78
CA ASN A 227 -19.49 -1.12 20.09
C ASN A 227 -20.92 -0.89 20.59
N PRO A 228 -21.39 -1.65 21.59
CA PRO A 228 -22.72 -1.50 22.14
C PRO A 228 -23.03 -0.09 22.63
N GLU A 229 -22.04 0.64 23.16
CA GLU A 229 -22.23 1.99 23.71
C GLU A 229 -22.66 2.99 22.64
N ARG A 230 -22.23 2.81 21.39
CA ARG A 230 -22.63 3.68 20.26
C ARG A 230 -24.02 3.37 19.73
N SER A 231 -24.60 2.24 20.12
CA SER A 231 -25.92 1.79 19.67
C SER A 231 -26.98 1.89 20.76
N ARG A 232 -26.61 2.34 21.97
CA ARG A 232 -27.55 2.66 23.04
C ARG A 232 -28.07 4.08 22.83
N GLU A 233 -29.36 4.30 23.06
CA GLU A 233 -29.89 5.66 23.18
C GLU A 233 -29.15 6.38 24.32
N ASP A 234 -28.73 7.62 24.05
CA ASP A 234 -28.19 8.47 25.10
C ASP A 234 -29.28 8.70 26.14
N GLN A 235 -29.05 8.27 27.37
CA GLN A 235 -29.84 8.73 28.52
C GLN A 235 -29.50 10.19 28.82
N THR A 236 -29.82 11.10 27.89
CA THR A 236 -29.95 12.51 28.21
C THR A 236 -31.28 12.70 28.91
N GLY A 237 -31.29 12.42 30.22
CA GLY A 237 -32.33 12.96 31.09
C GLY A 237 -32.40 14.48 30.92
N PRO A 238 -33.57 15.10 31.09
CA PRO A 238 -33.74 16.53 30.86
C PRO A 238 -32.73 17.29 31.71
N LYS A 239 -31.85 18.07 31.07
CA LYS A 239 -31.04 19.06 31.76
C LYS A 239 -32.03 20.06 32.37
N ASN A 240 -32.31 19.91 33.65
CA ASN A 240 -33.07 20.87 34.43
C ASN A 240 -32.36 22.23 34.33
N GLY A 241 -32.84 23.07 33.41
CA GLY A 241 -32.46 24.45 33.29
C GLY A 241 -33.04 25.21 34.48
N THR A 242 -32.36 25.18 35.62
CA THR A 242 -32.61 26.14 36.68
C THR A 242 -31.93 27.45 36.27
N LYS A 243 -32.70 28.32 35.59
CA LYS A 243 -32.40 29.76 35.59
C LYS A 243 -32.38 30.20 37.05
N LYS A 244 -31.24 30.69 37.54
CA LYS A 244 -31.22 31.62 38.66
C LYS A 244 -30.97 33.01 38.11
N VAL A 245 -31.96 33.85 38.35
CA VAL A 245 -31.95 35.32 38.27
C VAL A 245 -30.94 35.86 39.26
#